data_AF-A0A165JUV6-F1
#
_entry.id   AF-A0A165JUV6-F1
#
_cell.length_a   1.000
_cell.length_b   1.000
_cell.length_c   1.000
_cell.angle_alpha   90.00
_cell.angle_beta   90.00
_cell.angle_gamma   90.00
#
_symmetry.space_group_name_H-M   'P 1'
#
loop_
_entity.id
_entity.type
_entity.pdbx_description
1 polymer ?
#
loop_
_entity_poly.entity_id
_entity_poly.type
_entity_poly.pdbx_seq_one_letter_code
_entity_poly.pdbx_strand_id
1 'polypeptide(L)'
;MKYKAKRYFSDDFKREAVQASLSTTQTQSALAGKLGIHPKLLSRWRREWIVTKKPSAKSVQNTGPDKSLKDLEGEISRLKKQLKRAELENEILKKADEYFAKHGK
;
A
#
# COMPACT_ATOMS: atom_id res chain seq x y z
N MET A 1 27.15 36.93 1.77
CA MET A 1 26.19 35.91 2.25
C MET A 1 26.92 34.95 3.19
N LYS A 2 26.45 34.75 4.43
CA LYS A 2 27.03 33.77 5.36
C LYS A 2 26.39 32.40 5.11
N TYR A 3 27.13 31.46 4.54
CA TYR A 3 26.64 30.08 4.36
C TYR A 3 26.53 29.40 5.73
N LYS A 4 25.33 28.96 6.11
CA LYS A 4 25.14 28.16 7.33
C LYS A 4 25.59 26.73 7.06
N ALA A 5 26.51 26.24 7.88
CA ALA A 5 26.96 24.85 7.82
C ALA A 5 25.78 23.89 8.02
N LYS A 6 25.72 22.84 7.20
CA LYS A 6 24.68 21.82 7.28
C LYS A 6 24.97 20.93 8.47
N ARG A 7 24.02 20.87 9.41
CA ARG A 7 24.10 20.01 10.59
C ARG A 7 23.85 18.56 10.16
N TYR A 8 24.80 17.68 10.44
CA TYR A 8 24.68 16.24 10.17
C TYR A 8 24.23 15.52 11.44
N PHE A 9 23.36 14.53 11.29
CA PHE A 9 22.88 13.67 12.35
C PHE A 9 23.12 12.22 11.95
N SER A 10 23.55 11.39 12.89
CA SER A 10 23.71 9.94 12.67
C SER A 10 22.35 9.31 12.34
N ASP A 11 22.39 8.20 11.61
CA ASP A 11 21.15 7.52 11.24
C ASP A 11 20.43 6.96 12.46
N ASP A 12 21.16 6.42 13.44
CA ASP A 12 20.61 5.92 14.71
C ASP A 12 19.81 6.99 15.46
N PHE A 13 20.37 8.20 15.56
CA PHE A 13 19.69 9.34 16.19
C PHE A 13 18.39 9.69 15.46
N LYS A 14 18.38 9.63 14.12
CA LYS A 14 17.15 9.88 13.34
C LYS A 14 16.11 8.79 13.63
N ARG A 15 16.51 7.52 13.74
CA ARG A 15 15.60 6.40 14.05
C ARG A 15 14.93 6.60 15.39
N GLU A 16 15.75 6.89 16.41
CA GLU A 16 15.29 7.09 17.78
C GLU A 16 14.35 8.30 17.88
N ALA A 17 14.71 9.43 17.27
CA ALA A 17 13.88 10.62 17.24
C ALA A 17 12.51 10.36 16.58
N VAL A 18 12.49 9.59 15.49
CA VAL A 18 11.24 9.22 14.79
C VAL A 18 10.41 8.25 15.62
N GLN A 19 11.04 7.26 16.26
CA GLN A 19 10.37 6.28 17.12
C GLN A 19 9.76 6.96 18.35
N ALA A 20 10.51 7.83 19.02
CA ALA A 20 10.02 8.65 20.14
C ALA A 20 8.83 9.53 19.71
N SER A 21 8.84 10.03 18.47
CA SER A 21 7.73 10.81 17.92
C SER A 21 6.48 9.99 17.61
N LEU A 22 6.60 8.68 17.46
CA LEU A 22 5.48 7.77 17.23
C LEU A 22 4.93 7.22 18.54
N SER A 23 5.77 7.05 19.57
CA SER A 23 5.37 6.53 20.88
C SER A 23 4.77 7.58 21.82
N THR A 24 5.12 8.85 21.63
CA THR A 24 4.71 9.94 22.53
C THR A 24 3.44 10.62 22.04
N THR A 25 2.55 11.01 22.96
CA THR A 25 1.35 11.84 22.69
C THR A 25 1.65 13.33 22.49
N GLN A 26 2.91 13.75 22.69
CA GLN A 26 3.37 15.12 22.56
C GLN A 26 3.43 15.54 21.09
N THR A 27 3.25 16.84 20.84
CA THR A 27 3.38 17.38 19.48
C THR A 27 4.80 17.24 18.96
N GLN A 28 4.94 17.08 17.64
CA GLN A 28 6.26 17.01 16.98
C GLN A 28 7.12 18.24 17.28
N SER A 29 6.50 19.40 17.47
CA SER A 29 7.20 20.64 17.82
C SER A 29 7.83 20.58 19.20
N ALA A 30 7.07 20.12 20.21
CA ALA A 30 7.56 19.99 21.57
C ALA A 30 8.70 18.95 21.67
N LEU A 31 8.55 17.81 21.00
CA LEU A 31 9.59 16.78 20.96
C LEU A 31 10.85 17.27 20.22
N ALA A 32 10.70 17.95 19.09
CA ALA A 32 11.82 18.51 18.36
C ALA A 32 12.59 19.55 19.20
N GLY A 33 11.88 20.39 19.97
CA GLY A 33 12.48 21.32 20.93
C GLY A 33 13.32 20.60 21.99
N LYS A 34 12.80 19.52 22.58
CA LYS A 34 13.54 18.69 23.55
C LYS A 34 14.78 18.03 22.96
N LEU A 35 14.70 17.59 21.71
CA LEU A 35 15.82 16.97 20.98
C LEU A 35 16.79 18.01 20.40
N GLY A 36 16.54 19.31 20.56
CA GLY A 36 17.38 20.38 20.00
C GLY A 36 17.40 20.43 18.48
N ILE A 37 16.38 19.88 17.82
CA ILE A 37 16.24 19.84 16.36
C ILE A 37 15.09 20.74 15.90
N HIS A 38 15.15 21.15 14.64
CA HIS A 38 14.07 21.94 14.06
C HIS A 38 12.84 21.03 13.80
N PRO A 39 11.60 21.44 14.15
CA PRO A 39 10.40 20.61 13.95
C PRO A 39 10.20 20.11 12.51
N LYS A 40 10.50 20.96 11.52
CA LYS A 40 10.48 20.59 10.09
C LYS A 40 11.43 19.44 9.73
N LEU A 41 12.56 19.31 10.45
CA LEU A 41 13.53 18.24 10.25
C LEU A 41 12.97 16.90 10.78
N LEU A 42 12.36 16.91 11.96
CA LEU A 42 11.70 15.74 12.52
C LEU A 42 10.53 15.26 11.63
N SER A 43 9.73 16.19 11.12
CA SER A 43 8.64 15.90 10.18
C SER A 43 9.16 15.24 8.89
N ARG A 44 10.29 15.73 8.37
CA ARG A 44 10.95 15.13 7.19
C ARG A 44 11.42 13.70 7.49
N TRP A 45 12.10 13.47 8.61
CA TRP A 45 12.57 12.14 8.99
C TRP A 45 11.41 11.14 9.18
N ARG A 46 10.29 11.57 9.78
CA ARG A 46 9.09 10.71 9.88
C ARG A 46 8.58 10.30 8.49
N ARG A 47 8.56 11.22 7.52
CA ARG A 47 8.13 10.92 6.15
C ARG A 47 9.07 9.93 5.48
N GLU A 48 10.38 10.17 5.57
CA GLU A 48 11.41 9.29 5.02
C GLU A 48 11.32 7.88 5.62
N TRP A 49 11.08 7.78 6.94
CA TRP A 49 10.90 6.53 7.67
C TRP A 49 9.66 5.74 7.25
N ILE A 50 8.52 6.41 7.05
CA ILE A 50 7.29 5.77 6.57
C ILE A 50 7.47 5.26 5.13
N VAL A 51 8.18 6.02 4.30
CA VAL A 51 8.47 5.63 2.91
C VAL A 51 9.43 4.44 2.84
N THR A 52 10.41 4.35 3.76
CA THR A 52 11.36 3.21 3.82
C THR A 52 10.78 1.96 4.46
N LYS A 53 9.84 2.06 5.42
CA LYS A 53 9.14 0.88 5.98
C LYS A 53 8.03 0.33 5.09
N LYS A 54 7.54 1.09 4.11
CA LYS A 54 6.75 0.49 3.03
C LYS A 54 7.71 -0.25 2.10
N PRO A 55 7.54 -1.56 1.85
CA PRO A 55 8.34 -2.27 0.86
C PRO A 55 8.14 -1.56 -0.46
N SER A 56 9.17 -0.83 -0.90
CA SER A 56 9.18 -0.02 -2.11
C SER A 56 7.82 0.58 -2.46
N ALA A 57 7.45 1.68 -1.79
CA ALA A 57 6.83 2.74 -2.59
C ALA A 57 7.92 3.32 -3.50
N LYS A 58 8.41 2.52 -4.48
CA LYS A 58 8.60 3.06 -5.81
C LYS A 58 7.36 3.91 -6.01
N SER A 59 7.54 5.17 -6.39
CA SER A 59 6.46 5.93 -6.98
C SER A 59 5.62 4.93 -7.75
N VAL A 60 4.38 4.69 -7.31
CA VAL A 60 3.39 4.24 -8.27
C VAL A 60 3.32 5.45 -9.16
N GLN A 61 4.22 5.51 -10.15
CA GLN A 61 3.95 6.24 -11.36
C GLN A 61 2.56 5.75 -11.68
N ASN A 62 1.62 6.68 -11.62
CA ASN A 62 0.33 6.48 -12.22
C ASN A 62 0.62 6.47 -13.74
N THR A 63 1.37 5.48 -14.21
CA THR A 63 1.16 4.91 -15.52
C THR A 63 -0.26 4.39 -15.37
N GLY A 64 -1.21 5.25 -15.77
CA GLY A 64 -2.53 4.79 -16.14
C GLY A 64 -2.36 3.54 -17.01
N PRO A 65 -3.36 2.66 -17.05
CA PRO A 65 -3.21 1.37 -17.71
C PRO A 65 -2.56 1.58 -19.08
N ASP A 66 -1.45 0.86 -19.36
CA ASP A 66 -0.83 0.82 -20.69
C ASP A 66 -1.85 0.38 -21.76
N LYS A 67 -2.97 -0.19 -21.31
CA LYS A 67 -4.14 -0.62 -22.05
C LYS A 67 -5.17 0.52 -22.12
N SER A 68 -5.70 0.76 -23.32
CA SER A 68 -6.81 1.70 -23.50
C SER A 68 -8.02 1.29 -22.67
N LEU A 69 -8.86 2.24 -22.25
CA LEU A 69 -10.12 1.96 -21.56
C LEU A 69 -10.96 0.89 -22.29
N LYS A 70 -10.91 0.92 -23.63
CA LYS A 70 -11.59 -0.05 -24.50
C LYS A 70 -11.04 -1.47 -24.36
N ASP A 71 -9.74 -1.62 -24.15
CA ASP A 71 -9.09 -2.92 -23.97
C ASP A 71 -9.48 -3.53 -22.63
N LEU A 72 -9.56 -2.69 -21.58
CA LEU A 72 -10.01 -3.10 -20.25
C LEU A 72 -11.49 -3.53 -20.25
N GLU A 73 -12.36 -2.78 -20.93
CA GLU A 73 -13.78 -3.15 -21.08
C GLU A 73 -13.96 -4.49 -21.82
N GLY A 74 -13.15 -4.71 -22.87
CA GLY A 74 -13.12 -5.99 -23.59
C GLY A 74 -12.68 -7.16 -22.71
N GLU A 75 -11.63 -6.95 -21.91
CA GLU A 75 -11.11 -7.97 -20.99
C GLU A 75 -12.12 -8.28 -19.87
N ILE A 76 -12.77 -7.26 -19.30
CA ILE A 76 -13.85 -7.42 -18.30
C ILE A 76 -15.03 -8.22 -18.88
N SER A 77 -15.46 -7.90 -20.11
CA SER A 77 -16.57 -8.61 -20.75
C SER A 77 -16.22 -10.09 -21.01
N ARG A 78 -14.99 -10.36 -21.48
CA ARG A 78 -14.48 -11.71 -21.69
C ARG A 78 -14.44 -12.51 -20.39
N LEU A 79 -13.87 -11.94 -19.33
CA LEU A 79 -13.76 -12.59 -18.02
C LEU A 79 -15.13 -12.89 -17.43
N LYS A 80 -16.08 -11.94 -17.49
CA LYS A 80 -17.46 -12.18 -17.04
C LYS A 80 -18.15 -13.32 -17.81
N LYS A 81 -17.91 -13.43 -19.12
CA LYS A 81 -18.47 -14.52 -19.93
C LYS A 81 -17.89 -15.88 -19.55
N GLN A 82 -16.57 -15.93 -19.29
CA GLN A 82 -15.92 -17.17 -18.84
C GLN A 82 -16.41 -17.59 -17.45
N LEU A 83 -16.55 -16.64 -16.54
CA LEU A 83 -17.05 -16.88 -15.19
C LEU A 83 -18.48 -17.44 -15.23
N LYS A 84 -19.38 -16.79 -15.98
CA LYS A 84 -20.76 -17.28 -16.16
C LYS A 84 -20.83 -18.69 -16.74
N ARG A 85 -19.93 -19.03 -17.68
CA ARG A 85 -19.87 -20.39 -18.26
C ARG A 85 -19.42 -21.42 -17.22
N ALA A 86 -18.38 -21.10 -16.44
CA ALA A 86 -17.88 -21.97 -15.40
C ALA A 86 -18.90 -22.18 -14.27
N GLU A 87 -19.65 -21.12 -13.90
CA GLU A 87 -20.74 -21.23 -12.93
C GLU A 87 -21.85 -22.14 -13.43
N LEU A 88 -22.28 -21.99 -14.68
CA LEU A 88 -23.31 -22.84 -15.28
C LEU A 88 -22.87 -24.31 -15.34
N GLU A 89 -21.62 -24.57 -15.73
CA GLU A 89 -21.06 -25.92 -15.77
C GLU A 89 -21.04 -26.55 -14.37
N ASN A 90 -20.62 -25.79 -13.35
CA ASN A 90 -20.68 -26.24 -11.96
C ASN A 90 -22.11 -26.53 -11.50
N GLU A 91 -23.08 -25.70 -11.88
CA GLU A 91 -24.49 -25.94 -11.53
C GLU A 91 -25.05 -27.19 -12.20
N ILE A 92 -24.69 -27.45 -13.46
CA ILE A 92 -25.13 -28.65 -14.18
C ILE A 92 -24.54 -29.89 -13.52
N LEU A 93 -23.25 -29.88 -13.21
CA LEU A 93 -22.58 -31.00 -12.53
C LEU A 93 -23.20 -31.26 -11.16
N LYS A 94 -23.42 -30.22 -10.35
CA LYS A 94 -24.10 -30.36 -9.05
C LYS A 94 -25.51 -30.95 -9.19
N LYS A 95 -26.30 -30.48 -10.15
CA LYS A 95 -27.65 -31.01 -10.41
C LYS A 95 -27.60 -32.46 -10.88
N ALA A 96 -26.60 -32.83 -11.69
CA ALA A 96 -26.39 -34.20 -12.10
C ALA A 96 -26.03 -35.09 -10.90
N ASP A 97 -25.09 -34.67 -10.05
CA ASP A 97 -24.73 -35.38 -8.82
C ASP A 97 -25.93 -35.56 -7.89
N GLU A 98 -26.74 -34.51 -7.69
CA GLU A 98 -27.98 -34.60 -6.91
C GLU A 98 -29.00 -35.58 -7.52
N TYR A 99 -29.14 -35.58 -8.85
CA TYR A 99 -30.02 -36.50 -9.56
C TYR A 99 -29.54 -37.95 -9.42
N PHE A 100 -28.26 -38.21 -9.64
CA PHE A 100 -27.66 -39.53 -9.47
C PHE A 100 -27.72 -40.01 -8.02
N ALA A 101 -27.52 -39.13 -7.04
CA ALA A 101 -27.67 -39.47 -5.63
C ALA A 101 -29.12 -39.83 -5.23
N LYS A 102 -30.13 -39.25 -5.89
CA LYS A 102 -31.55 -39.53 -5.63
C LYS A 102 -32.11 -40.72 -6.42
N HIS A 103 -31.60 -40.98 -7.62
CA HIS A 103 -32.16 -41.96 -8.56
C HIS A 103 -31.21 -43.13 -8.89
N GLY A 104 -29.94 -43.07 -8.47
CA GLY A 104 -28.99 -44.16 -8.59
C GLY A 104 -29.21 -45.23 -7.52
N LYS A 105 -30.14 -46.15 -7.79
CA LYS A 105 -30.12 -47.52 -7.28
C LYS A 105 -29.96 -48.46 -8.46
#